data_AF-A0A2M8C4X4-F1
#
_entry.id   AF-A0A2M8C4X4-F1
#
_cell.length_a   1.000
_cell.length_b   1.000
_cell.length_c   1.000
_cell.angle_alpha   90.00
_cell.angle_beta   90.00
_cell.angle_gamma   90.00
#
_symmetry.space_group_name_H-M   'P 1'
#
loop_
_entity.id
_entity.type
_entity.pdbx_description
1 polymer ?
#
loop_
_entity_poly.entity_id
_entity_poly.type
_entity_poly.pdbx_seq_one_letter_code
_entity_poly.pdbx_strand_id
1 'polypeptide(L)'
;MKEVLSYYISQIEGSDVLESLQVLPGEYFVVSAHREENVDNEENFQNLLASLQQIAKQYGVPLIVSTHPRTRKKLEEMNFNDSDPLIRFLKPLGFFNYVKLQMHAFCVVSDSGTITEESSILNFPAVTIRQAHERPEGMDEGTLIMCGLEAKKVMESIHVVTTQYSKDKRQFRLVQDYDVENVSKKVLRIILSYTDYVNRVVWKKY
;
A
#
# COMPACT_ATOMS: atom_id res chain seq x y z
N MET A 1 -4.68 -7.15 10.50
CA MET A 1 -5.27 -6.25 9.49
C MET A 1 -6.74 -6.58 9.18
N LYS A 2 -7.08 -7.82 8.78
CA LYS A 2 -8.44 -8.22 8.36
C LYS A 2 -9.56 -7.82 9.33
N GLU A 3 -9.41 -8.12 10.63
CA GLU A 3 -10.40 -7.76 11.66
C GLU A 3 -10.77 -6.26 11.65
N VAL A 4 -9.77 -5.38 11.50
CA VAL A 4 -9.97 -3.92 11.47
C VAL A 4 -10.69 -3.49 10.18
N LEU A 5 -10.25 -4.02 9.03
CA LEU A 5 -10.86 -3.73 7.74
C LEU A 5 -12.33 -4.18 7.70
N SER A 6 -12.63 -5.39 8.19
CA SER A 6 -13.99 -5.90 8.27
C SER A 6 -14.87 -5.10 9.23
N TYR A 7 -14.34 -4.68 10.38
CA TYR A 7 -15.10 -3.88 11.35
C TYR A 7 -15.47 -2.49 10.81
N TYR A 8 -14.58 -1.86 10.04
CA TYR A 8 -14.77 -0.51 9.50
C TYR A 8 -15.25 -0.48 8.05
N ILE A 9 -15.67 -1.61 7.47
CA ILE A 9 -16.00 -1.68 6.04
C ILE A 9 -17.09 -0.70 5.64
N SER A 10 -18.11 -0.50 6.48
CA SER A 10 -19.19 0.46 6.22
C SER A 10 -18.70 1.91 6.17
N GLN A 11 -17.76 2.30 7.04
CA GLN A 11 -17.16 3.64 7.05
C GLN A 11 -16.20 3.83 5.88
N ILE A 12 -15.46 2.78 5.51
CA ILE A 12 -14.60 2.77 4.32
C ILE A 12 -15.48 2.98 3.08
N GLU A 13 -16.52 2.17 2.90
CA GLU A 13 -17.41 2.26 1.75
C GLU A 13 -18.19 3.57 1.70
N GLY A 14 -18.56 4.14 2.85
CA GLY A 14 -19.25 5.42 2.96
C GLY A 14 -18.36 6.67 2.79
N SER A 15 -17.05 6.51 2.59
CA SER A 15 -16.14 7.63 2.30
C SER A 15 -16.43 8.25 0.92
N ASP A 16 -16.49 9.58 0.88
CA ASP A 16 -16.68 10.44 -0.31
C ASP A 16 -15.36 10.85 -0.98
N VAL A 17 -14.28 10.09 -0.72
CA VAL A 17 -12.93 10.43 -1.19
C VAL A 17 -12.83 10.47 -2.72
N LEU A 18 -13.58 9.63 -3.44
CA LEU A 18 -13.51 9.57 -4.90
C LEU A 18 -14.14 10.82 -5.51
N GLU A 19 -15.27 11.27 -4.96
CA GLU A 19 -15.98 12.48 -5.34
C GLU A 19 -15.15 13.73 -5.01
N SER A 20 -14.61 13.81 -3.79
CA SER A 20 -13.80 14.95 -3.35
C SER A 20 -12.50 15.10 -4.14
N LEU A 21 -11.90 13.98 -4.58
CA LEU A 21 -10.71 13.99 -5.45
C LEU A 21 -11.05 13.98 -6.95
N GLN A 22 -12.33 13.91 -7.31
CA GLN A 22 -12.80 13.87 -8.71
C GLN A 22 -12.11 12.78 -9.52
N VAL A 23 -12.11 11.55 -8.99
CA VAL A 23 -11.56 10.36 -9.65
C VAL A 23 -12.63 9.28 -9.80
N LEU A 24 -12.55 8.50 -10.87
CA LEU A 24 -13.49 7.40 -11.15
C LEU A 24 -12.86 6.05 -10.77
N PRO A 25 -13.63 5.09 -10.22
CA PRO A 25 -13.13 3.75 -9.92
C PRO A 25 -12.45 3.10 -11.14
N GLY A 26 -11.23 2.59 -10.95
CA GLY A 26 -10.43 1.97 -12.00
C GLY A 26 -9.73 2.94 -12.95
N GLU A 27 -9.85 4.26 -12.74
CA GLU A 27 -9.27 5.30 -13.59
C GLU A 27 -8.31 6.22 -12.82
N TYR A 28 -7.57 5.65 -11.86
CA TYR A 28 -6.48 6.36 -11.17
C TYR A 28 -5.53 5.36 -10.50
N PHE A 29 -4.31 5.81 -10.20
CA PHE A 29 -3.36 5.09 -9.37
C PHE A 29 -3.35 5.65 -7.95
N VAL A 30 -3.07 4.78 -6.97
CA VAL A 30 -2.70 5.21 -5.63
C VAL A 30 -1.23 4.93 -5.43
N VAL A 31 -0.49 5.96 -4.99
CA VAL A 31 0.94 5.86 -4.76
C VAL A 31 1.26 6.23 -3.32
N SER A 32 2.08 5.42 -2.66
CA SER A 32 2.69 5.78 -1.39
C SER A 32 4.18 5.46 -1.39
N ALA A 33 4.99 6.49 -1.13
CA ALA A 33 6.43 6.38 -0.96
C ALA A 33 6.85 7.20 0.27
N HIS A 34 7.23 6.52 1.35
CA HIS A 34 7.56 7.13 2.64
C HIS A 34 8.81 6.54 3.31
N ARG A 35 9.36 5.46 2.77
CA ARG A 35 10.54 4.79 3.32
C ARG A 35 11.81 5.61 3.07
N GLU A 36 12.68 5.68 4.07
CA GLU A 36 13.93 6.44 4.03
C GLU A 36 14.82 5.96 2.88
N GLU A 37 14.88 4.65 2.63
CA GLU A 37 15.69 4.11 1.52
C GLU A 37 15.26 4.62 0.13
N ASN A 38 13.98 4.96 -0.05
CA ASN A 38 13.44 5.45 -1.32
C ASN A 38 13.49 6.97 -1.42
N VAL A 39 13.29 7.65 -0.29
CA VAL A 39 13.17 9.11 -0.25
C VAL A 39 14.53 9.77 -0.04
N ASP A 40 15.41 9.26 0.82
CA ASP A 40 16.65 9.94 1.24
C ASP A 40 17.79 9.76 0.25
N ASN A 41 17.83 8.65 -0.48
CA ASN A 41 18.76 8.44 -1.57
C ASN A 41 18.31 9.20 -2.84
N GLU A 42 19.18 10.04 -3.39
CA GLU A 42 18.87 10.90 -4.54
C GLU A 42 18.57 10.11 -5.82
N GLU A 43 19.33 9.05 -6.09
CA GLU A 43 19.13 8.18 -7.25
C GLU A 43 17.78 7.46 -7.16
N ASN A 44 17.44 6.90 -6.00
CA ASN A 44 16.15 6.24 -5.77
C ASN A 44 14.98 7.21 -5.91
N PHE A 45 15.13 8.43 -5.40
CA PHE A 45 14.10 9.44 -5.53
C PHE A 45 13.90 9.89 -6.99
N GLN A 46 14.98 10.06 -7.75
CA GLN A 46 14.89 10.32 -9.20
C GLN A 46 14.22 9.16 -9.95
N ASN A 47 14.56 7.92 -9.60
CA ASN A 47 13.94 6.72 -10.16
C ASN A 47 12.43 6.63 -9.83
N LEU A 48 12.04 7.00 -8.61
CA LEU A 48 10.64 7.12 -8.22
C LEU A 48 9.92 8.14 -9.11
N LEU A 49 10.45 9.36 -9.23
CA LEU A 49 9.85 10.42 -10.05
C LEU A 49 9.74 10.02 -11.53
N ALA A 50 10.79 9.42 -12.08
CA ALA A 50 10.79 8.89 -13.45
C ALA A 50 9.71 7.81 -13.63
N SER A 51 9.53 6.93 -12.64
CA SER A 51 8.46 5.93 -12.65
C SER A 51 7.08 6.56 -12.65
N LEU A 52 6.84 7.56 -11.79
CA LEU A 52 5.55 8.26 -11.74
C LEU A 52 5.22 8.98 -13.06
N GLN A 53 6.20 9.68 -13.64
CA GLN A 53 6.05 10.33 -14.94
C GLN A 53 5.77 9.32 -16.05
N GLN A 54 6.43 8.15 -16.04
CA GLN A 54 6.21 7.12 -17.04
C GLN A 54 4.82 6.49 -16.91
N ILE A 55 4.34 6.26 -15.68
CA ILE A 55 2.97 5.78 -15.42
C ILE A 55 1.96 6.81 -15.94
N ALA A 56 2.11 8.09 -15.57
CA ALA A 56 1.22 9.16 -16.00
C ALA A 56 1.17 9.27 -17.53
N LYS A 57 2.33 9.23 -18.20
CA LYS A 57 2.44 9.28 -19.66
C LYS A 57 1.80 8.08 -20.36
N GLN A 58 1.96 6.88 -19.83
CA GLN A 58 1.48 5.65 -20.47
C GLN A 58 -0.03 5.46 -20.29
N TYR A 59 -0.54 5.68 -19.09
CA TYR A 59 -1.93 5.38 -18.74
C TYR A 59 -2.86 6.59 -18.89
N GLY A 60 -2.34 7.82 -18.82
CA GLY A 60 -3.13 9.03 -19.04
C GLY A 60 -4.17 9.31 -17.96
N VAL A 61 -4.04 8.70 -16.77
CA VAL A 61 -4.97 8.82 -15.65
C VAL A 61 -4.30 9.44 -14.42
N PRO A 62 -5.05 10.01 -13.46
CA PRO A 62 -4.47 10.61 -12.26
C PRO A 62 -3.66 9.63 -11.40
N LEU A 63 -2.55 10.11 -10.85
CA LEU A 63 -1.76 9.45 -9.81
C LEU A 63 -1.99 10.19 -8.49
N ILE A 64 -2.68 9.53 -7.55
CA ILE A 64 -2.93 10.06 -6.22
C ILE A 64 -1.77 9.67 -5.32
N VAL A 65 -0.83 10.60 -5.11
CA VAL A 65 0.38 10.35 -4.32
C VAL A 65 0.17 10.84 -2.89
N SER A 66 0.10 9.92 -1.93
CA SER A 66 0.07 10.29 -0.52
C SER A 66 1.49 10.63 -0.06
N THR A 67 1.76 11.92 0.15
CA THR A 67 3.09 12.40 0.51
C THR A 67 3.27 12.52 2.00
N HIS A 68 4.33 11.89 2.51
CA HIS A 68 4.85 12.23 3.84
C HIS A 68 5.47 13.65 3.80
N PRO A 69 5.41 14.44 4.89
CA PRO A 69 6.02 15.77 4.94
C PRO A 69 7.48 15.83 4.49
N ARG A 70 8.25 14.76 4.76
CA ARG A 70 9.65 14.64 4.31
C ARG A 70 9.77 14.59 2.77
N THR A 71 8.98 13.74 2.12
CA THR A 71 8.94 13.62 0.65
C THR A 71 8.57 14.94 0.00
N ARG A 72 7.58 15.64 0.57
CA ARG A 72 7.16 16.98 0.11
C ARG A 72 8.30 18.00 0.18
N LYS A 73 9.03 18.04 1.29
CA LYS A 73 10.18 18.93 1.45
C LYS A 73 11.26 18.66 0.40
N LYS A 74 11.54 17.39 0.08
CA LYS A 74 12.49 17.04 -0.98
C LYS A 74 12.03 17.48 -2.37
N LEU A 75 10.73 17.34 -2.69
CA LEU A 75 10.16 17.85 -3.95
C LEU A 75 10.39 19.36 -4.08
N GLU A 76 10.16 20.10 -2.99
CA GLU A 76 10.39 21.55 -2.92
C GLU A 76 11.88 21.91 -3.08
N GLU A 77 12.78 21.21 -2.38
CA GLU A 77 14.24 21.41 -2.47
C GLU A 77 14.80 21.15 -3.87
N MET A 78 14.23 20.19 -4.60
CA MET A 78 14.66 19.84 -5.97
C MET A 78 14.05 20.73 -7.05
N ASN A 79 13.24 21.74 -6.68
CA ASN A 79 12.42 22.50 -7.63
C ASN A 79 11.65 21.57 -8.58
N PHE A 80 11.18 20.42 -8.07
CA PHE A 80 10.30 19.56 -8.85
C PHE A 80 9.00 20.31 -9.06
N ASN A 81 8.91 20.99 -10.20
CA ASN A 81 7.68 21.64 -10.60
C ASN A 81 6.66 20.52 -10.85
N ASP A 82 5.54 20.58 -10.11
CA ASP A 82 4.28 19.83 -10.32
C ASP A 82 3.72 20.10 -11.73
N SER A 83 4.51 19.77 -12.74
CA SER A 83 4.29 20.13 -14.14
C SER A 83 3.39 19.13 -14.84
N ASP A 84 3.27 17.92 -14.30
CA ASP A 84 2.31 16.94 -14.78
C ASP A 84 1.00 17.05 -13.97
N PRO A 85 -0.09 17.57 -14.56
CA PRO A 85 -1.37 17.74 -13.86
C PRO A 85 -2.01 16.39 -13.46
N LEU A 86 -1.51 15.26 -13.98
CA LEU A 86 -1.97 13.93 -13.58
C LEU A 86 -1.36 13.51 -12.24
N ILE A 87 -0.19 14.03 -11.84
CA ILE A 87 0.47 13.64 -10.59
C ILE A 87 0.02 14.59 -9.47
N ARG A 88 -0.77 14.07 -8.53
CA ARG A 88 -1.37 14.87 -7.45
C ARG A 88 -0.75 14.48 -6.11
N PHE A 89 0.12 15.34 -5.59
CA PHE A 89 0.73 15.14 -4.27
C PHE A 89 -0.18 15.66 -3.15
N LEU A 90 -0.80 14.74 -2.43
CA LEU A 90 -1.71 15.03 -1.33
C LEU A 90 -1.03 14.91 0.03
N LYS A 91 -1.60 15.59 1.03
CA LYS A 91 -1.27 15.33 2.43
C LYS A 91 -1.65 13.88 2.79
N PRO A 92 -1.09 13.31 3.87
CA PRO A 92 -1.49 11.99 4.35
C PRO A 92 -3.01 11.91 4.51
N LEU A 93 -3.61 10.87 3.94
CA LEU A 93 -5.05 10.66 3.95
C LEU A 93 -5.46 9.91 5.23
N GLY A 94 -6.67 10.18 5.71
CA GLY A 94 -7.26 9.38 6.79
C GLY A 94 -7.48 7.93 6.36
N PHE A 95 -7.47 7.01 7.34
CA PHE A 95 -7.55 5.57 7.09
C PHE A 95 -8.70 5.16 6.15
N PHE A 96 -9.94 5.61 6.41
CA PHE A 96 -11.10 5.24 5.57
C PHE A 96 -10.95 5.70 4.12
N ASN A 97 -10.51 6.95 3.92
CA ASN A 97 -10.29 7.54 2.60
C ASN A 97 -9.18 6.80 1.84
N TYR A 98 -8.09 6.46 2.54
CA TYR A 98 -6.97 5.76 1.91
C TYR A 98 -7.35 4.34 1.48
N VAL A 99 -8.02 3.58 2.35
CA VAL A 99 -8.46 2.22 2.01
C VAL A 99 -9.49 2.23 0.89
N LYS A 100 -10.46 3.16 0.90
CA LYS A 100 -11.42 3.33 -0.20
C LYS A 100 -10.70 3.63 -1.52
N LEU A 101 -9.69 4.50 -1.50
CA LEU A 101 -8.88 4.76 -2.69
C LEU A 101 -8.14 3.50 -3.19
N GLN A 102 -7.53 2.72 -2.31
CA GLN A 102 -6.83 1.48 -2.69
C GLN A 102 -7.78 0.47 -3.34
N MET A 103 -8.97 0.26 -2.76
CA MET A 103 -9.97 -0.70 -3.25
C MET A 103 -10.48 -0.39 -4.67
N HIS A 104 -10.48 0.90 -5.05
CA HIS A 104 -11.01 1.35 -6.34
C HIS A 104 -9.93 1.85 -7.30
N ALA A 105 -8.65 1.71 -6.96
CA ALA A 105 -7.55 2.08 -7.84
C ALA A 105 -7.45 1.14 -9.05
N PHE A 106 -6.95 1.66 -10.17
CA PHE A 106 -6.48 0.84 -11.29
C PHE A 106 -5.32 -0.05 -10.86
N CYS A 107 -4.38 0.50 -10.10
CA CYS A 107 -3.29 -0.21 -9.45
C CYS A 107 -2.76 0.62 -8.28
N VAL A 108 -2.33 -0.06 -7.21
CA VAL A 108 -1.65 0.56 -6.08
C VAL A 108 -0.14 0.34 -6.21
N VAL A 109 0.65 1.41 -6.07
CA VAL A 109 2.12 1.40 -6.12
C VAL A 109 2.63 1.85 -4.75
N SER A 110 3.24 0.94 -3.97
CA SER A 110 3.47 1.22 -2.55
C SER A 110 4.76 0.64 -1.99
N ASP A 111 5.43 1.41 -1.12
CA ASP A 111 6.50 0.92 -0.24
C ASP A 111 6.02 0.59 1.19
N SER A 112 4.70 0.58 1.43
CA SER A 112 4.14 0.22 2.73
C SER A 112 4.48 -1.21 3.14
N GLY A 113 4.77 -1.40 4.42
CA GLY A 113 4.92 -2.75 4.98
C GLY A 113 3.61 -3.55 5.00
N THR A 114 2.47 -2.86 4.93
CA THR A 114 1.13 -3.46 4.98
C THR A 114 0.54 -3.72 3.60
N ILE A 115 1.17 -3.27 2.50
CA ILE A 115 0.56 -3.39 1.16
C ILE A 115 0.25 -4.84 0.78
N THR A 116 1.13 -5.78 1.17
CA THR A 116 0.93 -7.20 0.93
C THR A 116 -0.30 -7.73 1.65
N GLU A 117 -0.51 -7.33 2.91
CA GLU A 117 -1.71 -7.71 3.66
C GLU A 117 -2.97 -7.07 3.07
N GLU A 118 -2.93 -5.77 2.81
CA GLU A 118 -4.08 -5.00 2.31
C GLU A 118 -4.54 -5.49 0.94
N SER A 119 -3.62 -5.64 -0.02
CA SER A 119 -3.93 -6.13 -1.37
C SER A 119 -4.44 -7.57 -1.36
N SER A 120 -3.87 -8.45 -0.52
CA SER A 120 -4.35 -9.82 -0.37
C SER A 120 -5.77 -9.85 0.21
N ILE A 121 -6.02 -9.12 1.31
CA ILE A 121 -7.30 -9.11 2.02
C ILE A 121 -8.40 -8.47 1.15
N LEU A 122 -8.13 -7.30 0.56
CA LEU A 122 -9.12 -6.51 -0.17
C LEU A 122 -9.19 -6.80 -1.67
N ASN A 123 -8.30 -7.66 -2.19
CA ASN A 123 -8.27 -8.09 -3.58
C ASN A 123 -8.18 -6.93 -4.58
N PHE A 124 -7.15 -6.08 -4.46
CA PHE A 124 -6.85 -5.05 -5.44
C PHE A 124 -5.46 -5.28 -6.06
N PRO A 125 -5.23 -4.88 -7.32
CA PRO A 125 -3.94 -5.03 -7.99
C PRO A 125 -2.91 -4.08 -7.35
N ALA A 126 -1.74 -4.64 -7.00
CA ALA A 126 -0.68 -3.89 -6.34
C ALA A 126 0.71 -4.28 -6.83
N VAL A 127 1.62 -3.31 -6.78
CA VAL A 127 3.07 -3.52 -6.91
C VAL A 127 3.77 -2.89 -5.71
N THR A 128 4.81 -3.55 -5.20
CA THR A 128 5.67 -2.97 -4.19
C THR A 128 6.98 -2.48 -4.79
N ILE A 129 7.29 -1.21 -4.53
CA ILE A 129 8.50 -0.54 -5.02
C ILE A 129 9.69 -0.70 -4.06
N ARG A 130 9.67 -1.77 -3.27
CA ARG A 130 10.77 -2.14 -2.37
C ARG A 130 11.78 -3.03 -3.08
N GLN A 131 13.02 -3.03 -2.59
CA GLN A 131 14.08 -3.96 -3.03
C GLN A 131 14.10 -5.25 -2.20
N ALA A 132 13.54 -5.21 -0.99
CA ALA A 132 13.34 -6.35 -0.11
C ALA A 132 12.11 -6.11 0.76
N HIS A 133 11.43 -7.19 1.18
CA HIS A 133 10.28 -7.11 2.06
C HIS A 133 10.20 -8.32 3.01
N GLU A 134 9.51 -8.12 4.12
CA GLU A 134 9.36 -9.04 5.25
C GLU A 134 8.09 -9.91 5.18
N ARG A 135 7.48 -10.03 3.99
CA ARG A 135 6.18 -10.71 3.79
C ARG A 135 6.26 -11.86 2.77
N PRO A 136 7.15 -12.85 2.94
CA PRO A 136 7.32 -13.94 1.97
C PRO A 136 6.02 -14.71 1.68
N GLU A 137 5.11 -14.78 2.64
CA GLU A 137 3.80 -15.41 2.50
C GLU A 137 2.93 -14.79 1.37
N GLY A 138 3.18 -13.52 1.02
CA GLY A 138 2.55 -12.88 -0.13
C GLY A 138 3.08 -13.39 -1.46
N MET A 139 4.34 -13.84 -1.51
CA MET A 139 4.96 -14.40 -2.71
C MET A 139 4.50 -15.83 -2.94
N ASP A 140 4.21 -16.59 -1.88
CA ASP A 140 3.65 -17.94 -1.97
C ASP A 140 2.30 -17.96 -2.73
N GLU A 141 1.50 -16.90 -2.57
CA GLU A 141 0.19 -16.75 -3.23
C GLU A 141 0.22 -15.82 -4.46
N GLY A 142 1.37 -15.22 -4.80
CA GLY A 142 1.46 -14.26 -5.92
C GLY A 142 0.63 -12.99 -5.73
N THR A 143 0.50 -12.52 -4.48
CA THR A 143 -0.38 -11.39 -4.09
C THR A 143 -0.06 -10.09 -4.84
N LEU A 144 1.23 -9.81 -5.05
CA LEU A 144 1.73 -8.61 -5.70
C LEU A 144 3.11 -8.88 -6.31
N ILE A 145 3.63 -7.93 -7.09
CA ILE A 145 5.00 -7.99 -7.62
C ILE A 145 5.89 -7.01 -6.86
N MET A 146 7.06 -7.47 -6.41
CA MET A 146 8.13 -6.62 -5.91
C MET A 146 9.06 -6.24 -7.07
N CYS A 147 9.07 -4.96 -7.43
CA CYS A 147 9.72 -4.49 -8.65
C CYS A 147 10.86 -3.49 -8.42
N GLY A 148 11.09 -3.06 -7.18
CA GLY A 148 11.96 -1.93 -6.88
C GLY A 148 11.46 -0.63 -7.52
N LEU A 149 12.38 0.29 -7.81
CA LEU A 149 12.07 1.66 -8.26
C LEU A 149 12.41 1.93 -9.74
N GLU A 150 12.98 0.97 -10.45
CA GLU A 150 13.36 1.17 -11.84
C GLU A 150 12.12 1.25 -12.73
N ALA A 151 11.93 2.38 -13.42
CA ALA A 151 10.69 2.70 -14.13
C ALA A 151 10.26 1.60 -15.12
N LYS A 152 11.20 1.00 -15.85
CA LYS A 152 10.92 -0.14 -16.74
C LYS A 152 10.28 -1.32 -16.00
N LYS A 153 10.85 -1.73 -14.85
CA LYS A 153 10.34 -2.84 -14.04
C LYS A 153 9.00 -2.52 -13.39
N VAL A 154 8.83 -1.28 -12.94
CA VAL A 154 7.56 -0.79 -12.40
C VAL A 154 6.47 -0.91 -13.47
N MET A 155 6.73 -0.45 -14.69
CA MET A 155 5.79 -0.52 -15.80
C MET A 155 5.44 -1.95 -16.20
N GLU A 156 6.45 -2.83 -16.33
CA GLU A 156 6.24 -4.26 -16.60
C GLU A 156 5.39 -4.92 -15.51
N SER A 157 5.67 -4.61 -14.25
CA SER A 157 4.94 -5.19 -13.10
C SER A 157 3.50 -4.71 -13.04
N ILE A 158 3.25 -3.41 -13.24
CA ILE A 158 1.90 -2.85 -13.32
C ILE A 158 1.13 -3.54 -14.44
N HIS A 159 1.72 -3.69 -15.63
CA HIS A 159 1.08 -4.35 -16.75
C HIS A 159 0.67 -5.80 -16.40
N VAL A 160 1.55 -6.56 -15.75
CA VAL A 160 1.26 -7.95 -15.36
C VAL A 160 0.13 -8.01 -14.33
N VAL A 161 0.23 -7.28 -13.22
CA VAL A 161 -0.78 -7.38 -12.14
C VAL A 161 -2.15 -6.88 -12.57
N THR A 162 -2.21 -5.87 -13.44
CA THR A 162 -3.48 -5.33 -13.94
C THR A 162 -4.11 -6.22 -15.02
N THR A 163 -3.31 -6.84 -15.89
CA THR A 163 -3.81 -7.80 -16.90
C THR A 163 -4.34 -9.08 -16.24
N GLN A 164 -3.73 -9.50 -15.13
CA GLN A 164 -4.14 -10.68 -14.37
C GLN A 164 -5.24 -10.37 -13.34
N TYR A 165 -5.65 -9.12 -13.17
CA TYR A 165 -6.66 -8.74 -12.20
C TYR A 165 -8.08 -8.90 -12.76
N SER A 166 -9.01 -9.31 -11.90
CA SER A 166 -10.44 -9.33 -12.20
C SER A 166 -11.21 -8.93 -10.95
N LYS A 167 -12.11 -7.95 -11.11
CA LYS A 167 -12.98 -7.46 -10.04
C LYS A 167 -14.03 -8.49 -9.62
N ASP A 168 -14.56 -9.25 -10.58
CA ASP A 168 -15.65 -10.20 -10.35
C ASP A 168 -15.17 -11.56 -9.84
N LYS A 169 -13.90 -11.89 -10.09
CA LYS A 169 -13.32 -13.18 -9.72
C LYS A 169 -11.90 -13.00 -9.20
N ARG A 170 -11.71 -13.32 -7.92
CA ARG A 170 -10.39 -13.45 -7.30
C ARG A 170 -9.56 -14.51 -8.05
N GLN A 171 -8.41 -14.10 -8.58
CA GLN A 171 -7.50 -14.98 -9.33
C GLN A 171 -6.46 -15.66 -8.43
N PHE A 172 -6.00 -14.96 -7.40
CA PHE A 172 -4.99 -15.42 -6.45
C PHE A 172 -5.62 -15.62 -5.07
N ARG A 173 -5.21 -16.65 -4.33
CA ARG A 173 -5.84 -16.93 -3.04
C ARG A 173 -5.49 -15.82 -2.04
N LEU A 174 -6.39 -15.63 -1.09
CA LEU A 174 -6.06 -14.87 0.10
C LEU A 174 -4.97 -15.65 0.87
N VAL A 175 -3.91 -14.97 1.28
CA VAL A 175 -2.89 -15.56 2.15
C VAL A 175 -3.57 -16.07 3.42
N GLN A 176 -3.45 -17.36 3.67
CA GLN A 176 -4.21 -18.06 4.71
C GLN A 176 -3.97 -17.45 6.11
N ASP A 177 -2.74 -17.06 6.41
CA ASP A 177 -2.38 -16.46 7.70
C ASP A 177 -2.95 -15.04 7.90
N TYR A 178 -3.35 -14.36 6.81
CA TYR A 178 -4.06 -13.09 6.87
C TYR A 178 -5.57 -13.28 7.06
N ASP A 179 -6.09 -14.46 6.72
CA ASP A 179 -7.50 -14.83 6.80
C ASP A 179 -7.95 -15.17 8.23
N VAL A 180 -7.62 -14.27 9.17
CA VAL A 180 -7.81 -14.49 10.60
C VAL A 180 -8.69 -13.42 11.21
N GLU A 181 -9.68 -13.86 11.98
CA GLU A 181 -10.55 -13.00 12.78
C GLU A 181 -10.18 -13.04 14.26
N ASN A 182 -10.71 -12.07 15.02
CA ASN A 182 -10.63 -12.01 16.48
C ASN A 182 -9.19 -12.01 17.03
N VAL A 183 -8.23 -11.43 16.30
CA VAL A 183 -6.84 -11.29 16.73
C VAL A 183 -6.77 -10.52 18.05
N SER A 184 -7.59 -9.49 18.22
CA SER A 184 -7.73 -8.74 19.47
C SER A 184 -7.98 -9.64 20.68
N LYS A 185 -8.93 -10.58 20.55
CA LYS A 185 -9.28 -11.56 21.60
C LYS A 185 -8.15 -12.57 21.84
N LYS A 186 -7.48 -13.04 20.78
CA LYS A 186 -6.34 -13.97 20.90
C LYS A 186 -5.20 -13.32 21.67
N VAL A 187 -4.84 -12.08 21.34
CA VAL A 187 -3.76 -11.33 22.02
C VAL A 187 -4.07 -11.13 23.50
N LEU A 188 -5.31 -10.75 23.87
CA LEU A 188 -5.71 -10.63 25.27
C LEU A 188 -5.53 -11.94 26.05
N ARG A 189 -5.98 -13.07 25.47
CA ARG A 189 -5.81 -14.39 26.09
C ARG A 189 -4.34 -14.76 26.28
N ILE A 190 -3.49 -14.48 25.28
CA ILE A 190 -2.04 -14.72 25.35
C ILE A 190 -1.42 -13.89 26.48
N ILE A 191 -1.70 -12.58 26.54
CA ILE A 191 -1.15 -11.71 27.59
C ILE A 191 -1.54 -12.22 28.98
N LEU A 192 -2.81 -12.52 29.22
CA LEU A 192 -3.28 -13.04 30.50
C LEU A 192 -2.67 -14.40 30.86
N SER A 193 -2.43 -15.26 29.86
CA SER A 193 -1.85 -16.59 30.09
C SER A 193 -0.35 -16.54 30.43
N TYR A 194 0.39 -15.60 29.84
CA TYR A 194 1.86 -15.60 29.91
C TYR A 194 2.44 -14.57 30.87
N THR A 195 1.68 -13.61 31.38
CA THR A 195 2.21 -12.56 32.27
C THR A 195 2.87 -13.16 33.53
N ASP A 196 2.14 -13.98 34.29
CA ASP A 196 2.68 -14.60 35.51
C ASP A 196 3.73 -15.66 35.21
N TYR A 197 3.59 -16.37 34.07
CA TYR A 197 4.59 -17.32 33.61
C TYR A 197 5.94 -16.64 33.33
N VAL A 198 5.94 -15.51 32.62
CA VAL A 198 7.16 -14.74 32.30
C VAL A 198 7.76 -14.14 33.58
N ASN A 199 6.94 -13.58 34.48
CA ASN A 199 7.41 -13.08 35.77
C ASN A 199 8.16 -14.14 36.58
N ARG A 200 7.62 -15.36 36.64
CA ARG A 200 8.24 -16.47 37.36
C ARG A 200 9.47 -17.04 36.64
N VAL A 201 9.38 -17.31 35.34
CA VAL A 201 10.39 -18.09 34.61
C VAL A 201 11.56 -17.25 34.14
N VAL A 202 11.30 -16.03 33.65
CA VAL A 202 12.32 -15.11 33.13
C VAL A 202 12.83 -14.19 34.23
N TRP A 203 11.93 -13.48 34.91
CA TRP A 203 12.32 -12.43 35.86
C TRP A 203 12.55 -12.91 37.30
N LYS A 204 12.22 -14.18 37.60
CA LYS A 204 12.32 -14.77 38.95
C LYS A 204 11.63 -13.93 40.04
N LYS A 205 10.50 -13.30 39.69
CA LYS A 205 9.61 -12.60 40.63
C LYS A 205 8.65 -13.63 41.21
N TYR A 206 8.77 -13.89 42.51
CA TYR A 206 7.92 -14.81 43.28
C TYR A 206 6.97 -14.02 44.18
#